data_AF-A0A6L3X147-F1
#
_entry.id   AF-A0A6L3X147-F1
#
_cell.length_a   1.000
_cell.length_b   1.000
_cell.length_c   1.000
_cell.angle_alpha   90.00
_cell.angle_beta   90.00
_cell.angle_gamma   90.00
#
_symmetry.space_group_name_H-M   'P 1'
#
loop_
_entity.id
_entity.type
_entity.pdbx_description
1 polymer ?
#
loop_
_entity_poly.entity_id
_entity_poly.type
_entity_poly.pdbx_seq_one_letter_code
_entity_poly.pdbx_strand_id
1 'polypeptide(L)'
;FFHWVGIRVGGQLEKLIWRSVPHVVVTSATLRSLNSFSRLQEMSGLKEKAGDRFVALDSPFNHCEQGKLVIPRMNYEPLIDNEEQHIAEMAAYFREQVE
;
A
#
# COMPACT_ATOMS: atom_id res chain seq x y z
N PHE A 1 18.60 -11.34 -21.26
CA PHE A 1 18.47 -9.93 -20.88
C PHE A 1 18.92 -9.77 -19.43
N PHE A 2 19.67 -8.70 -19.11
CA PHE A 2 20.11 -8.43 -17.74
C PHE A 2 19.22 -7.34 -17.14
N HIS A 3 18.65 -7.59 -15.96
CA HIS A 3 17.80 -6.63 -15.25
C HIS A 3 18.50 -6.12 -13.99
N TRP A 4 18.63 -4.80 -13.86
CA TRP A 4 19.09 -4.14 -12.63
C TRP A 4 17.96 -3.27 -12.08
N VAL A 5 17.68 -3.39 -10.78
CA VAL A 5 16.65 -2.59 -10.10
C VAL A 5 17.24 -2.02 -8.81
N GLY A 6 17.25 -0.70 -8.69
CA GLY A 6 17.62 -0.02 -7.46
C GLY A 6 16.57 -0.26 -6.38
N ILE A 7 16.98 -0.84 -5.25
CA ILE A 7 16.08 -1.21 -4.15
C ILE A 7 15.62 0.03 -3.36
N ARG A 8 16.42 1.11 -3.34
CA ARG A 8 16.13 2.35 -2.62
C ARG A 8 16.29 3.57 -3.51
N VAL A 9 15.33 4.48 -3.43
CA VAL A 9 15.25 5.70 -4.26
C VAL A 9 15.38 7.01 -3.46
N GLY A 10 15.37 6.97 -2.12
CA GLY A 10 15.40 8.17 -1.28
C GLY A 10 16.57 9.11 -1.56
N GLY A 11 17.76 8.57 -1.86
CA GLY A 11 18.93 9.39 -2.23
C GLY A 11 18.78 10.13 -3.57
N GLN A 12 17.96 9.63 -4.50
CA GLN A 12 17.65 10.32 -5.74
C GLN A 12 16.60 11.42 -5.50
N LEU A 13 15.57 11.14 -4.70
CA LEU A 13 14.53 12.11 -4.34
C LEU A 13 15.12 13.31 -3.59
N GLU A 14 16.07 13.07 -2.69
CA GLU A 14 16.83 14.12 -1.99
C GLU A 14 17.50 15.09 -2.97
N LYS A 15 18.19 14.56 -3.99
CA LYS A 15 18.95 15.36 -4.95
C LYS A 15 18.06 16.10 -5.94
N LEU A 16 16.95 15.49 -6.35
CA LEU A 16 16.10 16.01 -7.42
C LEU A 16 14.96 16.90 -6.92
N ILE A 17 14.47 16.64 -5.71
CA ILE A 17 13.25 17.27 -5.18
C ILE A 17 13.53 17.96 -3.86
N TRP A 18 13.91 17.23 -2.81
CA TRP A 18 13.93 17.77 -1.44
C TRP A 18 14.94 18.90 -1.24
N ARG A 19 16.11 18.82 -1.89
CA ARG A 19 17.10 19.92 -1.87
C ARG A 19 16.82 21.03 -2.87
N SER A 20 16.12 20.71 -3.96
CA SER A 20 15.92 21.64 -5.08
C SER A 20 14.71 22.54 -4.89
N VAL A 21 13.72 22.09 -4.11
CA VAL A 21 12.47 22.81 -3.88
C VAL A 21 12.35 23.16 -2.39
N PRO A 22 12.17 24.45 -2.03
CA PRO A 22 12.14 24.87 -0.62
C PRO A 22 11.06 24.20 0.23
N HIS A 23 9.86 24.02 -0.33
CA HIS A 23 8.72 23.39 0.36
C HIS A 23 7.93 22.52 -0.63
N VAL A 24 7.65 21.27 -0.24
CA VAL A 24 6.91 20.31 -1.07
C VAL A 24 5.74 19.74 -0.29
N VAL A 25 4.60 19.56 -0.96
CA VAL A 25 3.43 18.86 -0.42
C VAL A 25 3.31 17.52 -1.13
N VAL A 26 3.43 16.44 -0.35
CA VAL A 26 3.18 15.07 -0.83
C VAL A 26 1.83 14.62 -0.26
N THR A 27 0.87 14.33 -1.12
CA THR A 27 -0.47 13.90 -0.72
C THR A 27 -0.92 12.68 -1.50
N SER A 28 -1.57 11.75 -0.81
CA SER A 28 -2.24 10.59 -1.38
C SER A 28 -3.16 9.97 -0.33
N ALA A 29 -4.17 9.24 -0.78
CA ALA A 29 -5.11 8.52 0.08
C ALA A 29 -4.46 7.37 0.86
N THR A 30 -3.29 6.86 0.44
CA THR A 30 -2.69 5.61 0.94
C THR A 30 -1.22 5.73 1.34
N LEU A 31 -0.81 6.86 1.91
CA LEU A 31 0.59 7.11 2.31
C LEU A 31 1.04 6.35 3.58
N ARG A 32 0.09 5.86 4.38
CA ARG A 32 0.37 5.14 5.64
C ARG A 32 0.44 3.64 5.40
N SER A 33 1.34 2.99 6.12
CA SER A 33 1.42 1.54 6.25
C SER A 33 1.26 1.18 7.71
N LEU A 34 0.36 0.25 8.05
CA LEU A 34 0.08 -0.14 9.44
C LEU A 34 -0.16 1.08 10.35
N ASN A 35 -0.98 2.03 9.90
CA ASN A 35 -1.27 3.29 10.59
C ASN A 35 -0.06 4.20 10.86
N SER A 36 1.11 3.96 10.25
CA SER A 36 2.31 4.77 10.41
C SER A 36 2.87 5.29 9.08
N PHE A 37 3.59 6.41 9.12
CA PHE A 37 4.36 6.94 8.00
C PHE A 37 5.80 6.41 7.93
N SER A 38 6.22 5.54 8.86
CA SER A 38 7.61 5.05 8.94
C SER A 38 8.12 4.44 7.63
N ARG A 39 7.27 3.66 6.93
CA ARG A 39 7.65 3.06 5.64
C ARG A 39 7.86 4.11 4.55
N LEU A 40 7.03 5.14 4.52
CA LEU A 40 7.20 6.26 3.58
C LEU A 40 8.48 7.03 3.88
N GLN A 41 8.74 7.35 5.15
CA GLN A 41 9.96 8.03 5.60
C GLN A 41 11.22 7.27 5.17
N GLU A 42 11.26 5.95 5.42
CA GLU A 42 12.41 5.11 5.05
C GLU A 42 12.68 5.11 3.54
N MET A 43 11.62 5.00 2.72
CA MET A 43 11.77 4.87 1.27
C MET A 43 12.01 6.20 0.56
N SER A 44 11.42 7.29 1.06
CA SER A 44 11.48 8.62 0.44
C SER A 44 12.64 9.48 0.93
N GLY A 45 13.18 9.18 2.11
CA GLY A 45 14.23 9.98 2.76
C GLY A 45 13.70 11.14 3.62
N LEU A 46 12.39 11.37 3.64
CA LEU A 46 11.75 12.39 4.48
C LEU A 46 11.90 12.05 5.97
N LYS A 47 12.14 13.04 6.82
CA LYS A 47 12.40 12.88 8.25
C LYS A 47 11.80 14.03 9.04
N GLU A 48 11.06 13.70 10.11
CA GLU A 48 10.55 14.71 11.05
C GLU A 48 11.66 15.58 11.64
N LYS A 49 12.84 15.00 11.90
CA LYS A 49 14.03 15.73 12.38
C LYS A 49 14.56 16.78 11.40
N ALA A 50 14.23 16.66 10.12
CA ALA A 50 14.59 17.63 9.08
C ALA A 50 13.53 18.74 8.91
N GLY A 51 12.45 18.72 9.72
CA GLY A 51 11.36 19.68 9.66
C GLY A 51 10.15 19.22 8.84
N ASP A 52 10.19 18.00 8.29
CA ASP A 52 9.07 17.43 7.53
C ASP A 52 7.88 17.13 8.45
N ARG A 53 6.67 17.41 7.96
CA ARG A 53 5.42 17.17 8.69
C ARG A 53 4.61 16.06 8.03
N PHE A 54 4.07 15.17 8.85
CA PHE A 54 3.22 14.06 8.41
C PHE A 54 1.85 14.21 9.04
N VAL A 55 0.81 14.32 8.21
CA VAL A 55 -0.57 14.50 8.66
C VAL A 55 -1.43 13.45 8.00
N ALA A 56 -2.25 12.78 8.81
CA ALA A 56 -3.28 11.87 8.33
C ALA A 56 -4.63 12.52 8.61
N LEU A 57 -5.49 12.58 7.59
CA LEU A 57 -6.87 12.98 7.75
C LEU A 57 -7.73 11.73 7.83
N ASP A 58 -8.72 11.76 8.71
CA ASP A 58 -9.71 10.70 8.79
C ASP A 58 -10.63 10.75 7.58
N SER A 59 -11.07 9.58 7.13
CA SER A 59 -12.01 9.47 6.03
C SER A 59 -13.38 10.02 6.47
N PRO A 60 -14.05 10.83 5.64
CA PRO A 60 -15.37 11.38 5.96
C PRO A 60 -16.50 10.36 5.81
N PHE A 61 -16.22 9.14 5.33
CA PHE A 61 -17.22 8.13 4.99
C PHE A 61 -17.55 7.21 6.16
N ASN A 62 -18.82 6.82 6.28
CA ASN A 62 -19.27 5.82 7.23
C ASN A 62 -19.14 4.41 6.63
N HIS A 63 -17.92 3.86 6.65
CA HIS A 63 -17.62 2.55 6.04
C HIS A 63 -18.48 1.41 6.60
N CYS A 64 -18.92 1.49 7.86
CA CYS A 64 -19.75 0.45 8.48
C CYS A 64 -21.14 0.34 7.84
N GLU A 65 -21.68 1.46 7.34
CA GLU A 65 -22.99 1.48 6.65
C GLU A 65 -22.85 1.39 5.13
N GLN A 66 -21.73 1.87 4.59
CA GLN A 66 -21.51 1.99 3.15
C GLN A 66 -20.83 0.77 2.52
N GLY A 67 -20.29 -0.15 3.33
CA GLY A 67 -19.53 -1.30 2.82
C GLY A 67 -19.59 -2.52 3.74
N LYS A 68 -19.29 -3.68 3.16
CA LYS A 68 -19.17 -4.95 3.88
C LYS A 68 -17.84 -5.60 3.50
N LEU A 69 -17.08 -6.02 4.51
CA LEU A 69 -15.95 -6.93 4.31
C LEU A 69 -16.46 -8.36 4.32
N VAL A 70 -16.24 -9.09 3.23
CA VAL A 70 -16.60 -10.51 3.11
C VAL A 70 -15.31 -11.32 3.11
N ILE A 71 -15.19 -12.25 4.05
CA ILE A 71 -14.10 -13.23 4.11
C ILE A 71 -14.74 -14.60 3.85
N PRO A 72 -14.58 -15.17 2.64
CA PRO A 72 -15.14 -16.48 2.30
C PRO A 72 -14.53 -17.59 3.17
N ARG A 73 -15.34 -18.62 3.47
CA ARG A 73 -14.86 -19.82 4.14
C ARG A 73 -14.27 -20.78 3.10
N MET A 74 -13.01 -20.57 2.79
CA MET A 74 -12.25 -21.38 1.83
C MET A 74 -11.74 -22.66 2.51
N ASN A 75 -11.64 -23.74 1.76
CA ASN A 75 -11.07 -25.01 2.20
C ASN A 75 -9.55 -25.02 2.06
N TYR A 76 -9.01 -24.28 1.09
CA TYR A 76 -7.58 -24.20 0.82
C TYR A 76 -7.03 -22.81 1.14
N GLU A 77 -5.91 -22.75 1.88
CA GLU A 77 -5.12 -21.52 2.03
C GLU A 77 -4.30 -21.25 0.76
N PRO A 78 -3.95 -19.97 0.47
CA PRO A 78 -3.14 -19.57 -0.68
C PRO A 78 -1.65 -19.91 -0.48
N LEU A 79 -1.36 -21.19 -0.27
CA LEU A 79 -0.02 -21.75 -0.18
C LEU A 79 0.38 -22.38 -1.51
N ILE A 80 1.68 -22.43 -1.80
CA ILE A 80 2.21 -22.98 -3.06
C ILE A 80 1.72 -24.41 -3.32
N ASP A 81 1.70 -25.25 -2.28
CA ASP A 81 1.28 -26.66 -2.41
C ASP A 81 -0.19 -26.83 -2.82
N ASN A 82 -1.03 -25.82 -2.55
CA ASN A 82 -2.48 -25.84 -2.80
C ASN A 82 -2.92 -24.76 -3.80
N GLU A 83 -1.99 -24.16 -4.55
CA GLU A 83 -2.26 -23.00 -5.39
C GLU A 83 -3.38 -23.26 -6.41
N GLU A 84 -3.32 -24.39 -7.10
CA GLU A 84 -4.31 -24.76 -8.13
C GLU A 84 -5.71 -24.94 -7.53
N GLN A 85 -5.82 -25.62 -6.38
CA GLN A 85 -7.08 -25.86 -5.70
C GLN A 85 -7.67 -24.56 -5.13
N HIS A 86 -6.83 -23.73 -4.51
CA HIS A 86 -7.24 -22.43 -3.98
C HIS A 86 -7.77 -21.52 -5.09
N ILE A 87 -7.09 -21.44 -6.23
CA ILE A 87 -7.53 -20.63 -7.38
C ILE A 87 -8.84 -21.18 -7.97
N ALA A 88 -8.97 -22.51 -8.10
CA ALA A 88 -10.19 -23.13 -8.59
C ALA A 88 -11.39 -22.85 -7.67
N GLU A 89 -11.19 -22.94 -6.35
CA GLU A 89 -12.20 -22.61 -5.34
C GLU A 89 -12.59 -21.13 -5.39
N MET A 90 -11.61 -20.22 -5.49
CA MET A 90 -11.86 -18.78 -5.62
C MET A 90 -12.67 -18.46 -6.88
N ALA A 91 -12.35 -19.09 -8.01
CA ALA A 91 -13.06 -18.90 -9.26
C ALA A 91 -14.51 -19.41 -9.20
N ALA A 92 -14.74 -20.54 -8.53
CA ALA A 92 -16.09 -21.05 -8.27
C ALA A 92 -16.89 -20.07 -7.39
N TYR A 93 -16.30 -19.65 -6.27
CA TYR A 93 -16.92 -18.69 -5.36
C TYR A 93 -17.30 -17.37 -6.06
N PHE A 94 -16.40 -16.79 -6.87
CA PHE A 94 -16.70 -15.54 -7.56
C PHE A 94 -17.81 -15.67 -8.59
N ARG A 95 -17.91 -16.79 -9.31
CA ARG A 95 -19.00 -17.01 -10.27
C ARG A 95 -20.36 -17.05 -9.57
N GLU A 96 -20.45 -17.74 -8.43
CA GLU A 96 -21.68 -17.81 -7.62
C GLU A 96 -22.14 -16.44 -7.07
N GLN A 97 -21.24 -15.45 -6.94
CA GLN A 97 -21.61 -14.11 -6.45
C GLN A 97 -22.02 -13.14 -7.56
N VAL A 98 -21.78 -13.47 -8.82
CA VAL A 98 -22.10 -12.61 -9.99
C VAL A 98 -23.43 -12.99 -10.64
N GLU A 99 -23.85 -14.25 -10.51
CA GLU A 99 -25.20 -14.73 -10.86
C GLU A 99 -26.24 -14.37 -9.79
#